data_AF-A0A095D0Y2-F1
#
_entry.id   AF-A0A095D0Y2-F1
#
_cell.length_a   1.000
_cell.length_b   1.000
_cell.length_c   1.000
_cell.angle_alpha   90.00
_cell.angle_beta   90.00
_cell.angle_gamma   90.00
#
_symmetry.space_group_name_H-M   'P 1'
#
loop_
_entity.id
_entity.type
_entity.pdbx_description
1 polymer ?
#
loop_
_entity_poly.entity_id
_entity_poly.type
_entity_poly.pdbx_seq_one_letter_code
_entity_poly.pdbx_strand_id
1 'polypeptide(L)'
;MFSSTTVTFLFGILLSLPAIYADTPWLGCVLTTAANGAASISSRQSDSATCVSSCGDSNYPYAFYVDGIIVGNNCYCVSEANYINAVNYVAPSGSSTDCIAIVQAASYATSSTFSYDNCYAPTGLVSALINTVTGVLGTTVSSPRACFELCASTSAAYYTPYLLGSNTLSPRYGCSCGDETTVSGSPSYCGLGSFYAYSHPAAAAASGLSRRKLANERIQAQRRSEMIRERQWDCPTGMNACNVNGVVNSWECVDSTSDIESCGGCTYGDYSPSGNSSESTGVDCTALPGVLRGSVTCSNGQCEAFACKRGWTLRDGECTKSVTLYL
;
A
#
# COMPACT_ATOMS: atom_id res chain seq x y z
N MET A 1 -53.91 38.81 -17.48
CA MET A 1 -53.54 37.65 -16.64
C MET A 1 -52.81 36.65 -17.53
N PHE A 2 -51.49 36.71 -17.59
CA PHE A 2 -50.66 35.66 -18.20
C PHE A 2 -49.70 35.21 -17.12
N SER A 3 -49.95 34.01 -16.59
CA SER A 3 -49.16 33.42 -15.51
C SER A 3 -47.99 32.65 -16.10
N SER A 4 -46.83 32.92 -15.52
CA SER A 4 -45.52 32.38 -15.87
C SER A 4 -45.31 31.02 -15.22
N THR A 5 -44.79 30.05 -15.96
CA THR A 5 -44.21 28.82 -15.39
C THR A 5 -42.86 28.54 -16.05
N THR A 6 -41.82 29.16 -15.49
CA THR A 6 -40.43 28.74 -15.67
C THR A 6 -40.21 27.39 -15.00
N VAL A 7 -39.96 26.36 -15.81
CA VAL A 7 -39.54 25.02 -15.36
C VAL A 7 -38.01 25.02 -15.26
N THR A 8 -37.50 25.00 -14.03
CA THR A 8 -36.06 24.90 -13.76
C THR A 8 -35.63 23.43 -13.83
N PHE A 9 -34.91 23.05 -14.89
CA PHE A 9 -34.27 21.74 -15.00
C PHE A 9 -33.04 21.69 -14.08
N LEU A 10 -33.15 20.97 -12.97
CA LEU A 10 -32.01 20.55 -12.14
C LEU A 10 -31.29 19.40 -12.84
N PHE A 11 -30.19 19.70 -13.53
CA PHE A 11 -29.22 18.70 -13.97
C PHE A 11 -28.44 18.21 -12.74
N GLY A 12 -28.89 17.11 -12.14
CA GLY A 12 -28.11 16.36 -11.16
C GLY A 12 -26.94 15.68 -11.86
N ILE A 13 -25.71 16.11 -11.56
CA ILE A 13 -24.49 15.41 -11.96
C ILE A 13 -24.42 14.12 -11.14
N LEU A 14 -24.90 13.01 -11.71
CA LEU A 14 -24.59 11.67 -11.24
C LEU A 14 -23.09 11.45 -11.46
N LEU A 15 -22.32 11.49 -10.36
CA LEU A 15 -20.96 10.96 -10.31
C LEU A 15 -21.02 9.48 -10.73
N SER A 16 -20.64 9.18 -11.97
CA SER A 16 -20.51 7.81 -12.46
C SER A 16 -19.38 7.14 -11.71
N LEU A 17 -19.71 6.34 -10.69
CA LEU A 17 -18.77 5.38 -10.13
C LEU A 17 -18.36 4.43 -11.28
N PRO A 18 -17.07 4.26 -11.57
CA PRO A 18 -16.63 3.30 -12.57
C PRO A 18 -17.12 1.91 -12.14
N ALA A 19 -17.99 1.32 -12.95
CA ALA A 19 -18.41 -0.05 -12.76
C ALA A 19 -17.20 -0.96 -13.00
N ILE A 20 -16.74 -1.63 -11.95
CA ILE A 20 -15.72 -2.68 -12.06
C ILE A 20 -16.47 -3.94 -12.49
N TYR A 21 -16.43 -4.25 -13.79
CA TYR A 21 -16.97 -5.50 -14.29
C TYR A 21 -15.98 -6.64 -14.06
N ALA A 22 -16.51 -7.81 -13.70
CA ALA A 22 -15.73 -9.04 -13.74
C ALA A 22 -15.57 -9.46 -15.21
N ASP A 23 -14.33 -9.68 -15.62
CA ASP A 23 -13.92 -10.24 -16.89
C ASP A 23 -13.56 -11.73 -16.72
N THR A 24 -13.49 -12.45 -17.84
CA THR A 24 -13.13 -13.87 -17.91
C THR A 24 -11.87 -14.04 -18.78
N PRO A 25 -10.70 -13.62 -18.27
CA PRO A 25 -9.49 -13.54 -19.10
C PRO A 25 -9.05 -14.91 -19.58
N TRP A 26 -8.61 -14.95 -20.84
CA TRP A 26 -7.95 -16.10 -21.43
C TRP A 26 -6.55 -16.29 -20.82
N LEU A 27 -6.19 -17.53 -20.52
CA LEU A 27 -5.00 -17.93 -19.75
C LEU A 27 -4.07 -18.86 -20.53
N GLY A 28 -4.22 -19.03 -21.85
CA GLY A 28 -3.32 -19.90 -22.62
C GLY A 28 -3.97 -21.11 -23.24
N CYS A 29 -3.22 -21.74 -24.15
CA CYS A 29 -3.51 -23.07 -24.67
C CYS A 29 -2.72 -24.12 -23.89
N VAL A 30 -3.40 -25.20 -23.54
CA VAL A 30 -2.84 -26.29 -22.75
C VAL A 30 -3.18 -27.63 -23.41
N LEU A 31 -2.42 -28.69 -23.14
CA LEU A 31 -2.74 -30.01 -23.70
C LEU A 31 -4.11 -30.50 -23.22
N THR A 32 -4.93 -31.04 -24.14
CA THR A 32 -6.25 -31.61 -23.80
C THR A 32 -6.17 -32.70 -22.72
N THR A 33 -5.13 -33.52 -22.75
CA THR A 33 -4.89 -34.57 -21.74
C THR A 33 -4.67 -33.99 -20.35
N ALA A 34 -3.97 -32.86 -20.24
CA ALA A 34 -3.75 -32.16 -18.98
C ALA A 34 -5.04 -31.49 -18.47
N ALA A 35 -5.82 -30.89 -19.38
CA ALA A 35 -7.12 -30.31 -19.04
C ALA A 35 -8.09 -31.34 -18.47
N ASN A 36 -8.19 -32.51 -19.12
CA ASN A 36 -8.99 -33.63 -18.65
C ASN A 36 -8.48 -34.17 -17.30
N GLY A 37 -7.16 -34.35 -17.15
CA GLY A 37 -6.56 -34.83 -15.91
C GLY A 37 -6.73 -33.90 -14.70
N ALA A 38 -6.86 -32.58 -14.93
CA ALA A 38 -7.09 -31.58 -13.89
C ALA A 38 -8.57 -31.34 -13.56
N ALA A 39 -9.49 -31.88 -14.38
CA ALA A 39 -10.92 -31.63 -14.29
C ALA A 39 -11.50 -32.11 -12.96
N SER A 40 -12.18 -31.22 -12.24
CA SER A 40 -13.01 -31.59 -11.10
C SER A 40 -14.41 -32.00 -11.56
N ILE A 41 -14.93 -31.31 -12.57
CA ILE A 41 -16.18 -31.63 -13.26
C ILE A 41 -15.93 -31.51 -14.76
N SER A 42 -16.56 -32.38 -15.54
CA SER A 42 -16.54 -32.29 -17.00
C SER A 42 -17.96 -32.36 -17.56
N SER A 43 -18.21 -31.59 -18.61
CA SER A 43 -19.52 -31.51 -19.26
C SER A 43 -19.36 -31.24 -20.76
N ARG A 44 -20.48 -31.33 -21.48
CA ARG A 44 -20.56 -30.91 -22.87
C ARG A 44 -21.24 -29.56 -22.97
N GLN A 45 -20.59 -28.62 -23.65
CA GLN A 45 -21.02 -27.23 -23.83
C GLN A 45 -20.96 -26.84 -25.30
N SER A 46 -21.80 -25.88 -25.70
CA SER A 46 -21.88 -25.39 -27.09
C SER A 46 -20.63 -24.63 -27.51
N ASP A 47 -20.01 -23.91 -26.57
CA ASP A 47 -18.92 -22.97 -26.83
C ASP A 47 -18.14 -22.68 -25.53
N SER A 48 -17.01 -22.00 -25.68
CA SER A 48 -16.14 -21.64 -24.56
C SER A 48 -16.80 -20.69 -23.56
N ALA A 49 -17.62 -19.73 -24.02
CA ALA A 49 -18.28 -18.79 -23.13
C ALA A 49 -19.26 -19.50 -22.19
N THR A 50 -20.08 -20.41 -22.73
CA THR A 50 -21.01 -21.23 -21.96
C THR A 50 -20.26 -22.15 -20.99
N CYS A 51 -19.10 -22.68 -21.39
CA CYS A 51 -18.24 -23.44 -20.49
C CYS A 51 -17.73 -22.59 -19.32
N VAL A 52 -17.24 -21.38 -19.60
CA VAL A 52 -16.75 -20.45 -18.58
C VAL A 52 -17.86 -20.09 -17.59
N SER A 53 -19.04 -19.72 -18.08
CA SER A 53 -20.20 -19.42 -17.22
C SER A 53 -20.60 -20.63 -16.37
N SER A 54 -20.73 -21.82 -16.98
CA SER A 54 -21.10 -23.04 -16.26
C SER A 54 -20.12 -23.39 -15.14
N CYS A 55 -18.82 -23.23 -15.36
CA CYS A 55 -17.81 -23.46 -14.33
C CYS A 55 -17.82 -22.37 -13.25
N GLY A 56 -18.02 -21.11 -13.62
CA GLY A 56 -18.18 -20.00 -12.69
C GLY A 56 -19.39 -20.16 -11.77
N ASP A 57 -20.54 -20.53 -12.33
CA ASP A 57 -21.78 -20.81 -11.59
C ASP A 57 -21.62 -22.01 -10.65
N SER A 58 -20.76 -22.96 -11.02
CA SER A 58 -20.39 -24.12 -10.20
C SER A 58 -19.25 -23.82 -9.21
N ASN A 59 -18.87 -22.54 -9.06
CA ASN A 59 -17.83 -22.05 -8.15
C ASN A 59 -16.43 -22.63 -8.40
N TYR A 60 -16.10 -22.90 -9.67
CA TYR A 60 -14.75 -23.25 -10.10
C TYR A 60 -14.02 -22.02 -10.65
N PRO A 61 -12.78 -21.74 -10.22
CA PRO A 61 -12.01 -20.58 -10.66
C PRO A 61 -11.54 -20.64 -12.11
N TYR A 62 -11.54 -21.81 -12.73
CA TYR A 62 -11.07 -22.02 -14.10
C TYR A 62 -12.02 -22.87 -14.92
N ALA A 63 -12.04 -22.58 -16.23
CA ALA A 63 -12.73 -23.38 -17.23
C ALA A 63 -11.78 -23.67 -18.38
N PHE A 64 -11.69 -24.93 -18.79
CA PHE A 64 -10.95 -25.34 -19.98
C PHE A 64 -11.91 -25.84 -21.05
N TYR A 65 -11.79 -25.32 -22.26
CA TYR A 65 -12.65 -25.68 -23.39
C TYR A 65 -11.83 -26.26 -24.54
N VAL A 66 -12.25 -27.43 -25.05
CA VAL A 66 -11.62 -28.10 -26.20
C VAL A 66 -12.55 -28.00 -27.40
N ASP A 67 -12.11 -27.32 -28.44
CA ASP A 67 -12.90 -27.19 -29.67
C ASP A 67 -12.84 -28.46 -30.53
N GLY A 68 -13.82 -28.64 -31.42
CA GLY A 68 -13.87 -29.75 -32.39
C GLY A 68 -14.30 -31.11 -31.83
N ILE A 69 -14.63 -31.20 -30.54
CA ILE A 69 -15.14 -32.44 -29.93
C ILE A 69 -16.62 -32.65 -30.26
N ILE A 70 -16.89 -33.64 -31.11
CA ILE A 70 -18.26 -33.98 -31.55
C ILE A 70 -18.94 -34.93 -30.55
N VAL A 71 -18.19 -35.82 -29.92
CA VAL A 71 -18.70 -36.82 -28.97
C VAL A 71 -17.88 -36.77 -27.68
N GLY A 72 -18.56 -36.70 -26.53
CA GLY A 72 -17.94 -36.61 -25.21
C GLY A 72 -17.94 -35.20 -24.63
N ASN A 73 -17.22 -35.04 -23.52
CA ASN A 73 -17.10 -33.76 -22.82
C ASN A 73 -16.05 -32.87 -23.50
N ASN A 74 -16.33 -31.58 -23.55
CA ASN A 74 -15.45 -30.56 -24.13
C ASN A 74 -15.23 -29.36 -23.20
N CYS A 75 -15.89 -29.36 -22.03
CA CYS A 75 -15.75 -28.36 -21.00
C CYS A 75 -15.30 -29.02 -19.70
N TYR A 76 -14.27 -28.44 -19.07
CA TYR A 76 -13.66 -28.97 -17.85
C TYR A 76 -13.50 -27.86 -16.82
N CYS A 77 -14.17 -28.00 -15.67
CA CYS A 77 -14.10 -27.06 -14.56
C CYS A 77 -13.00 -27.49 -13.60
N VAL A 78 -12.11 -26.56 -13.25
CA VAL A 78 -10.89 -26.86 -12.49
C VAL A 78 -10.79 -26.00 -11.24
N SER A 79 -10.43 -26.64 -10.13
CA SER A 79 -10.22 -25.99 -8.83
C SER A 79 -8.83 -25.36 -8.74
N GLU A 80 -8.65 -24.42 -7.81
CA GLU A 80 -7.36 -23.80 -7.55
C GLU A 80 -6.28 -24.81 -7.16
N ALA A 81 -6.63 -25.80 -6.33
CA ALA A 81 -5.70 -26.82 -5.85
C ALA A 81 -5.20 -27.76 -6.96
N ASN A 82 -5.98 -27.92 -8.03
CA ASN A 82 -5.67 -28.82 -9.15
C ASN A 82 -5.31 -28.06 -10.42
N TYR A 83 -4.93 -26.78 -10.32
CA TYR A 83 -4.52 -26.04 -11.50
C TYR A 83 -3.33 -26.73 -12.18
N ILE A 84 -3.36 -26.70 -13.51
CA ILE A 84 -2.44 -27.45 -14.37
C ILE A 84 -0.97 -27.09 -14.10
N ASN A 85 -0.08 -28.04 -14.37
CA ASN A 85 1.36 -27.77 -14.35
C ASN A 85 1.76 -26.91 -15.56
N ALA A 86 2.66 -25.94 -15.33
CA ALA A 86 3.18 -25.03 -16.35
C ALA A 86 3.75 -25.74 -17.60
N VAL A 87 4.30 -26.96 -17.46
CA VAL A 87 4.82 -27.75 -18.60
C VAL A 87 3.77 -28.05 -19.67
N ASN A 88 2.48 -28.04 -19.32
CA ASN A 88 1.40 -28.36 -20.24
C ASN A 88 0.98 -27.17 -21.11
N TYR A 89 1.56 -25.99 -20.91
CA TYR A 89 1.33 -24.84 -21.77
C TYR A 89 2.00 -25.04 -23.11
N VAL A 90 1.24 -24.82 -24.17
CA VAL A 90 1.65 -25.06 -25.54
C VAL A 90 1.34 -23.86 -26.41
N ALA A 91 2.08 -23.74 -27.51
CA ALA A 91 1.84 -22.66 -28.46
C ALA A 91 0.51 -22.87 -29.21
N PRO A 92 -0.29 -21.82 -29.39
CA PRO A 92 -1.48 -21.82 -30.25
C PRO A 92 -1.09 -21.94 -31.74
N SER A 93 -2.08 -22.09 -32.61
CA SER A 93 -1.90 -22.07 -34.07
C SER A 93 -2.50 -20.81 -34.68
N GLY A 94 -1.79 -20.16 -35.61
CA GLY A 94 -2.36 -19.04 -36.38
C GLY A 94 -2.29 -17.69 -35.65
N SER A 95 -2.90 -17.57 -34.47
CA SER A 95 -2.85 -16.35 -33.62
C SER A 95 -2.39 -16.65 -32.20
N SER A 96 -2.31 -15.62 -31.34
CA SER A 96 -1.91 -15.77 -29.93
C SER A 96 -2.95 -16.49 -29.06
N THR A 97 -4.19 -16.67 -29.52
CA THR A 97 -5.29 -17.25 -28.70
C THR A 97 -5.98 -18.48 -29.31
N ASP A 98 -5.67 -18.80 -30.57
CA ASP A 98 -6.31 -19.89 -31.31
C ASP A 98 -5.70 -21.26 -30.96
N CYS A 99 -6.28 -21.93 -29.97
CA CYS A 99 -5.86 -23.27 -29.59
C CYS A 99 -6.21 -24.31 -30.67
N ILE A 100 -5.30 -25.26 -30.91
CA ILE A 100 -5.51 -26.32 -31.89
C ILE A 100 -6.64 -27.24 -31.43
N ALA A 101 -7.72 -27.30 -32.23
CA ALA A 101 -8.88 -28.15 -31.95
C ALA A 101 -8.48 -29.59 -31.62
N ILE A 102 -9.26 -30.22 -30.72
CA ILE A 102 -9.11 -31.60 -30.23
C ILE A 102 -7.87 -31.83 -29.35
N VAL A 103 -6.70 -31.29 -29.72
CA VAL A 103 -5.42 -31.57 -29.05
C VAL A 103 -5.02 -30.53 -28.00
N GLN A 104 -5.61 -29.34 -28.06
CA GLN A 104 -5.43 -28.28 -27.06
C GLN A 104 -6.77 -27.84 -26.46
N ALA A 105 -6.72 -27.44 -25.19
CA ALA A 105 -7.79 -26.73 -24.51
C ALA A 105 -7.43 -25.26 -24.33
N ALA A 106 -8.38 -24.37 -24.59
CA ALA A 106 -8.29 -22.97 -24.21
C ALA A 106 -8.60 -22.84 -22.72
N SER A 107 -7.71 -22.19 -21.98
CA SER A 107 -7.82 -21.95 -20.54
C SER A 107 -8.38 -20.57 -20.26
N TYR A 108 -9.28 -20.47 -19.29
CA TYR A 108 -9.90 -19.20 -18.87
C TYR A 108 -10.01 -19.13 -17.35
N ALA A 109 -9.86 -17.92 -16.80
CA ALA A 109 -10.39 -17.64 -15.47
C ALA A 109 -11.90 -17.38 -15.58
N THR A 110 -12.68 -17.90 -14.63
CA THR A 110 -14.13 -17.69 -14.60
C THR A 110 -14.54 -16.33 -14.05
N SER A 111 -13.62 -15.62 -13.39
CA SER A 111 -13.82 -14.25 -12.91
C SER A 111 -12.48 -13.61 -12.55
N SER A 112 -12.23 -12.41 -13.06
CA SER A 112 -11.10 -11.53 -12.71
C SER A 112 -11.49 -10.08 -12.97
N THR A 113 -10.71 -9.11 -12.49
CA THR A 113 -10.81 -7.73 -13.00
C THR A 113 -9.86 -7.49 -14.18
N PHE A 114 -8.94 -8.43 -14.40
CA PHE A 114 -7.95 -8.37 -15.47
C PHE A 114 -8.52 -8.87 -16.79
N SER A 115 -8.15 -8.15 -17.84
CA SER A 115 -8.40 -8.46 -19.24
C SER A 115 -7.10 -8.90 -19.92
N TYR A 116 -7.18 -9.88 -20.80
CA TYR A 116 -6.03 -10.35 -21.57
C TYR A 116 -5.64 -9.32 -22.64
N ASP A 117 -4.35 -8.97 -22.71
CA ASP A 117 -3.84 -8.04 -23.71
C ASP A 117 -3.14 -8.78 -24.85
N ASN A 118 -2.00 -9.41 -24.55
CA ASN A 118 -1.20 -10.14 -25.53
C ASN A 118 -0.13 -11.02 -24.86
N CYS A 119 0.62 -11.76 -25.67
CA CYS A 119 1.83 -12.42 -25.25
C CYS A 119 3.09 -11.76 -25.81
N TYR A 120 4.17 -11.83 -25.04
CA TYR A 120 5.47 -11.27 -25.42
C TYR A 120 6.59 -12.29 -25.23
N ALA A 121 7.59 -12.21 -26.11
CA ALA A 121 8.81 -13.00 -25.97
C ALA A 121 9.61 -12.54 -24.74
N PRO A 122 10.46 -13.40 -24.14
CA PRO A 122 11.29 -13.03 -22.99
C PRO A 122 12.22 -11.85 -23.20
N THR A 123 12.61 -11.60 -24.45
CA THR A 123 13.44 -10.46 -24.84
C THR A 123 12.68 -9.14 -24.90
N GLY A 124 11.34 -9.15 -24.84
CA GLY A 124 10.47 -7.98 -24.96
C GLY A 124 10.23 -7.23 -23.64
N LEU A 125 10.89 -7.61 -22.54
CA LEU A 125 10.74 -6.95 -21.24
C LEU A 125 11.92 -6.03 -20.95
N VAL A 126 11.61 -4.77 -20.62
CA VAL A 126 12.61 -3.77 -20.24
C VAL A 126 13.04 -3.99 -18.77
N SER A 127 14.16 -4.71 -18.62
CA SER A 127 15.24 -4.46 -17.65
C SER A 127 15.00 -4.31 -16.13
N ALA A 128 13.87 -4.71 -15.50
CA ALA A 128 13.72 -4.51 -14.04
C ALA A 128 13.37 -5.71 -13.14
N LEU A 129 13.16 -6.93 -13.66
CA LEU A 129 12.53 -7.99 -12.84
C LEU A 129 13.17 -9.39 -12.95
N ILE A 130 14.28 -9.57 -13.67
CA ILE A 130 14.92 -10.89 -13.81
C ILE A 130 15.61 -11.24 -12.49
N ASN A 131 15.10 -12.22 -11.76
CA ASN A 131 15.84 -12.84 -10.67
C ASN A 131 17.03 -13.59 -11.27
N THR A 132 18.23 -13.04 -11.09
CA THR A 132 19.48 -13.55 -11.67
C THR A 132 19.91 -14.91 -11.10
N VAL A 133 19.30 -15.39 -10.02
CA VAL A 133 19.57 -16.70 -9.43
C VAL A 133 18.73 -17.80 -10.08
N THR A 134 17.49 -17.50 -10.47
CA THR A 134 16.57 -18.48 -11.09
C THR A 134 16.44 -18.29 -12.60
N GLY A 135 16.88 -17.16 -13.15
CA GLY A 135 16.63 -16.78 -14.55
C GLY A 135 15.16 -16.42 -14.82
N VAL A 136 14.37 -16.16 -13.79
CA VAL A 136 12.92 -16.00 -13.86
C VAL A 136 12.52 -14.59 -13.48
N LEU A 137 11.54 -14.06 -14.20
CA LEU A 137 11.01 -12.73 -13.96
C LEU A 137 9.98 -12.73 -12.81
N GLY A 138 10.23 -11.92 -11.78
CA GLY A 138 9.31 -11.67 -10.67
C GLY A 138 9.23 -12.75 -9.58
N THR A 139 8.07 -12.87 -8.94
CA THR A 139 7.80 -13.80 -7.84
C THR A 139 7.18 -15.10 -8.34
N THR A 140 7.59 -16.25 -7.83
CA THR A 140 6.94 -17.53 -8.15
C THR A 140 5.59 -17.64 -7.45
N VAL A 141 4.55 -17.97 -8.21
CA VAL A 141 3.19 -18.24 -7.73
C VAL A 141 2.69 -19.62 -8.21
N SER A 142 1.64 -20.13 -7.56
CA SER A 142 1.07 -21.46 -7.83
C SER A 142 0.13 -21.51 -9.03
N SER A 143 -0.39 -20.36 -9.47
CA SER A 143 -1.35 -20.26 -10.58
C SER A 143 -1.41 -18.84 -11.17
N PRO A 144 -2.04 -18.66 -12.35
CA PRO A 144 -2.34 -17.34 -12.90
C PRO A 144 -3.24 -16.49 -11.99
N ARG A 145 -4.22 -17.10 -11.31
CA ARG A 145 -5.11 -16.37 -10.40
C ARG A 145 -4.35 -15.82 -9.19
N ALA A 146 -3.42 -16.60 -8.63
CA ALA A 146 -2.53 -16.11 -7.59
C ALA A 146 -1.69 -14.91 -8.05
N CYS A 147 -1.35 -14.83 -9.34
CA CYS A 147 -0.71 -13.64 -9.91
C CYS A 147 -1.65 -12.43 -9.97
N PHE A 148 -2.89 -12.62 -10.42
CA PHE A 148 -3.89 -11.56 -10.42
C PHE A 148 -4.19 -11.04 -9.02
N GLU A 149 -4.25 -11.92 -8.02
CA GLU A 149 -4.43 -11.53 -6.62
C GLU A 149 -3.22 -10.72 -6.11
N LEU A 150 -2.00 -11.12 -6.47
CA LEU A 150 -0.79 -10.37 -6.14
C LEU A 150 -0.76 -8.98 -6.78
N CYS A 151 -1.22 -8.90 -8.03
CA CYS A 151 -1.19 -7.69 -8.85
C CYS A 151 -2.50 -6.88 -8.80
N ALA A 152 -3.48 -7.24 -7.96
CA ALA A 152 -4.79 -6.58 -7.89
C ALA A 152 -4.76 -5.06 -7.55
N SER A 153 -3.58 -4.50 -7.29
CA SER A 153 -3.37 -3.07 -6.99
C SER A 153 -2.58 -2.33 -8.07
N THR A 154 -2.24 -2.98 -9.19
CA THR A 154 -1.42 -2.43 -10.26
C THR A 154 -2.14 -2.57 -11.59
N SER A 155 -2.05 -1.58 -12.46
CA SER A 155 -2.80 -1.55 -13.72
C SER A 155 -2.49 -2.72 -14.66
N ALA A 156 -1.35 -3.39 -14.50
CA ALA A 156 -0.98 -4.56 -15.28
C ALA A 156 -0.48 -5.73 -14.42
N ALA A 157 -0.73 -6.94 -14.92
CA ALA A 157 -0.19 -8.19 -14.40
C ALA A 157 0.43 -8.99 -15.55
N TYR A 158 1.55 -9.65 -15.25
CA TYR A 158 2.26 -10.50 -16.18
C TYR A 158 2.52 -11.83 -15.52
N TYR A 159 2.16 -12.94 -16.15
CA TYR A 159 2.63 -14.23 -15.70
C TYR A 159 3.34 -15.02 -16.81
N THR A 160 4.20 -15.93 -16.39
CA THR A 160 5.04 -16.74 -17.26
C THR A 160 4.99 -18.20 -16.79
N PRO A 161 4.44 -19.13 -17.56
CA PRO A 161 4.61 -20.56 -17.28
C PRO A 161 6.07 -20.94 -17.58
N TYR A 162 6.78 -21.58 -16.64
CA TYR A 162 8.20 -21.91 -16.81
C TYR A 162 8.61 -23.19 -16.07
N LEU A 163 9.80 -23.70 -16.39
CA LEU A 163 10.39 -24.90 -15.77
C LEU A 163 11.67 -24.52 -15.01
N LEU A 164 11.84 -25.00 -13.77
CA LEU A 164 13.10 -24.92 -13.02
C LEU A 164 13.62 -26.31 -12.67
N GLY A 165 14.75 -26.66 -13.29
CA GLY A 165 15.45 -27.90 -13.00
C GLY A 165 14.62 -29.16 -13.28
N SER A 166 15.25 -30.32 -13.23
CA SER A 166 14.62 -31.59 -13.61
C SER A 166 13.66 -32.16 -12.55
N ASN A 167 13.56 -31.59 -11.34
CA ASN A 167 13.04 -32.33 -10.17
C ASN A 167 12.06 -31.56 -9.25
N THR A 168 11.18 -30.67 -9.71
CA THR A 168 10.23 -30.03 -8.78
C THR A 168 8.75 -30.17 -9.16
N LEU A 169 8.03 -30.90 -8.31
CA LEU A 169 6.62 -31.31 -8.36
C LEU A 169 5.62 -30.19 -8.05
N SER A 170 6.01 -28.91 -8.13
CA SER A 170 5.15 -27.77 -7.82
C SER A 170 4.88 -26.96 -9.09
N PRO A 171 3.64 -26.50 -9.34
CA PRO A 171 3.36 -25.60 -10.46
C PRO A 171 4.16 -24.30 -10.29
N ARG A 172 4.88 -23.89 -11.33
CA ARG A 172 5.74 -22.71 -11.30
C ARG A 172 5.29 -21.70 -12.35
N TYR A 173 4.73 -20.60 -11.87
CA TYR A 173 4.39 -19.43 -12.67
C TYR A 173 5.19 -18.24 -12.17
N GLY A 174 5.94 -17.59 -13.05
CA GLY A 174 6.57 -16.32 -12.73
C GLY A 174 5.47 -15.29 -12.75
N CYS A 175 5.44 -14.39 -11.77
CA CYS A 175 4.46 -13.33 -11.70
C CYS A 175 5.16 -11.99 -11.50
N SER A 176 4.76 -11.01 -12.29
CA SER A 176 5.20 -9.63 -12.20
C SER A 176 4.00 -8.70 -12.28
N CYS A 177 4.06 -7.63 -11.50
CA CYS A 177 3.07 -6.56 -11.50
C CYS A 177 3.72 -5.32 -12.08
N GLY A 178 3.02 -4.57 -12.92
CA GLY A 178 3.58 -3.38 -13.58
C GLY A 178 2.55 -2.29 -13.84
N ASP A 179 3.05 -1.18 -14.39
CA ASP A 179 2.26 -0.18 -15.09
C ASP A 179 2.33 -0.42 -16.62
N GLU A 180 1.56 0.31 -17.42
CA GLU A 180 1.52 0.18 -18.90
C GLU A 180 2.91 0.30 -19.58
N THR A 181 3.95 0.73 -18.87
CA THR A 181 5.27 1.03 -19.45
C THR A 181 6.27 -0.14 -19.41
N THR A 182 5.90 -1.28 -18.81
CA THR A 182 6.87 -2.35 -18.52
C THR A 182 7.18 -3.31 -19.68
N VAL A 183 6.50 -3.21 -20.83
CA VAL A 183 6.75 -4.10 -21.97
C VAL A 183 7.24 -3.29 -23.18
N SER A 184 8.45 -3.61 -23.64
CA SER A 184 9.04 -3.07 -24.86
C SER A 184 9.32 -4.22 -25.83
N GLY A 185 8.29 -4.69 -26.53
CA GLY A 185 8.42 -5.80 -27.44
C GLY A 185 7.24 -5.90 -28.38
N SER A 186 7.47 -6.47 -29.56
CA SER A 186 6.37 -6.83 -30.45
C SER A 186 5.62 -8.02 -29.85
N PRO A 187 4.27 -8.05 -29.97
CA PRO A 187 3.48 -9.23 -29.68
C PRO A 187 4.07 -10.50 -30.30
N SER A 188 3.99 -11.60 -29.56
CA SER A 188 4.49 -12.92 -29.94
C SER A 188 3.44 -13.99 -29.62
N TYR A 189 3.65 -15.21 -30.12
CA TYR A 189 2.84 -16.35 -29.73
C TYR A 189 2.98 -16.63 -28.23
N CYS A 190 1.84 -16.95 -27.60
CA CYS A 190 1.79 -17.47 -26.25
C CYS A 190 2.37 -18.88 -26.19
N GLY A 191 2.84 -19.28 -25.02
CA GLY A 191 3.30 -20.64 -24.78
C GLY A 191 4.18 -20.73 -23.55
N LEU A 192 4.85 -21.87 -23.37
CA LEU A 192 5.84 -22.05 -22.32
C LEU A 192 6.95 -21.00 -22.44
N GLY A 193 7.30 -20.34 -21.33
CA GLY A 193 8.33 -19.31 -21.27
C GLY A 193 7.91 -17.93 -21.79
N SER A 194 6.73 -17.78 -22.39
CA SER A 194 6.23 -16.49 -22.89
C SER A 194 5.55 -15.68 -21.77
N PHE A 195 5.52 -14.36 -21.92
CA PHE A 195 4.87 -13.44 -20.98
C PHE A 195 3.44 -13.23 -21.40
N TYR A 196 2.50 -13.61 -20.54
CA TYR A 196 1.08 -13.34 -20.72
C TYR A 196 0.78 -12.01 -20.02
N ALA A 197 0.43 -10.99 -20.80
CA ALA A 197 0.15 -9.65 -20.30
C ALA A 197 -1.35 -9.44 -20.11
N TYR A 198 -1.68 -8.76 -19.02
CA TYR A 198 -3.03 -8.43 -18.64
C TYR A 198 -3.08 -7.00 -18.13
N SER A 199 -4.18 -6.31 -18.43
CA SER A 199 -4.49 -4.98 -17.94
C SER A 199 -5.76 -5.03 -17.09
N HIS A 200 -5.90 -4.12 -16.13
CA HIS A 200 -7.18 -3.92 -15.45
C HIS A 200 -7.45 -2.46 -15.11
N PRO A 201 -8.72 -2.03 -15.00
CA PRO A 201 -9.07 -0.64 -14.84
C PRO A 201 -8.44 -0.01 -13.59
N ALA A 202 -8.03 1.26 -13.68
CA ALA A 202 -7.46 2.01 -12.55
C ALA A 202 -8.40 2.04 -11.32
N ALA A 203 -9.72 1.99 -11.53
CA ALA A 203 -10.70 1.87 -10.47
C ALA A 203 -10.57 0.56 -9.66
N ALA A 204 -10.27 -0.56 -10.34
CA ALA A 204 -10.01 -1.84 -9.70
C ALA A 204 -8.68 -1.80 -8.92
N ALA A 205 -7.62 -1.20 -9.50
CA ALA A 205 -6.31 -1.04 -8.85
C ALA A 205 -6.36 -0.13 -7.59
N ALA A 206 -7.14 0.95 -7.62
CA ALA A 206 -7.24 1.94 -6.54
C ALA A 206 -7.74 1.35 -5.21
N SER A 207 -8.57 0.30 -5.28
CA SER A 207 -9.10 -0.44 -4.13
C SER A 207 -8.00 -1.17 -3.34
N GLY A 208 -6.88 -1.50 -3.97
CA GLY A 208 -5.71 -2.13 -3.35
C GLY A 208 -4.65 -1.12 -2.88
N LEU A 209 -4.46 -0.03 -3.63
CA LEU A 209 -3.50 1.04 -3.29
C LEU A 209 -3.87 1.75 -1.97
N SER A 210 -5.15 2.03 -1.75
CA SER A 210 -5.64 2.60 -0.49
C SER A 210 -5.34 1.69 0.72
N ARG A 211 -5.54 0.37 0.58
CA ARG A 211 -5.21 -0.63 1.61
C ARG A 211 -3.70 -0.72 1.88
N ARG A 212 -2.85 -0.69 0.85
CA ARG A 212 -1.39 -0.65 1.02
C ARG A 212 -0.91 0.64 1.69
N LYS A 213 -1.47 1.79 1.31
CA LYS A 213 -1.18 3.07 1.96
C LYS A 213 -1.51 3.01 3.46
N LEU A 214 -2.70 2.53 3.82
CA LEU A 214 -3.11 2.36 5.20
C LEU A 214 -2.24 1.35 5.96
N ALA A 215 -1.82 0.25 5.33
CA ALA A 215 -0.91 -0.71 5.94
C ALA A 215 0.48 -0.11 6.20
N ASN A 216 1.04 0.64 5.24
CA ASN A 216 2.31 1.34 5.39
C ASN A 216 2.23 2.42 6.46
N GLU A 217 1.14 3.18 6.52
CA GLU A 217 0.89 4.18 7.56
C GLU A 217 0.82 3.52 8.95
N ARG A 218 0.18 2.35 9.08
CA ARG A 218 0.16 1.57 10.33
C ARG A 218 1.54 1.07 10.74
N ILE A 219 2.32 0.54 9.81
CA ILE A 219 3.70 0.10 10.08
C ILE A 219 4.58 1.28 10.49
N GLN A 220 4.44 2.43 9.82
CA GLN A 220 5.17 3.65 10.20
C GLN A 220 4.72 4.21 11.55
N ALA A 221 3.43 4.13 11.88
CA ALA A 221 2.92 4.50 13.19
C ALA A 221 3.48 3.57 14.27
N GLN A 222 3.48 2.25 14.05
CA GLN A 222 4.09 1.27 14.94
C GLN A 222 5.57 1.52 15.15
N ARG A 223 6.35 1.74 14.08
CA ARG A 223 7.77 2.09 14.18
C ARG A 223 8.02 3.38 14.95
N ARG A 224 7.17 4.39 14.77
CA ARG A 224 7.22 5.62 15.57
C ARG A 224 6.97 5.33 17.05
N SER A 225 5.94 4.55 17.36
CA SER A 225 5.63 4.13 18.74
C SER A 225 6.73 3.25 19.36
N GLU A 226 7.33 2.36 18.58
CA GLU A 226 8.45 1.50 19.00
C GLU A 226 9.72 2.32 19.25
N MET A 227 10.06 3.27 18.36
CA MET A 227 11.20 4.16 18.59
C MET A 227 11.00 5.06 19.83
N ILE A 228 9.77 5.55 20.07
CA ILE A 228 9.45 6.30 21.29
C ILE A 228 9.62 5.41 22.54
N ARG A 229 9.23 4.14 22.46
CA ARG A 229 9.37 3.16 23.55
C ARG A 229 10.82 2.76 23.81
N GLU A 230 11.61 2.54 22.75
CA GLU A 230 13.00 2.08 22.83
C GLU A 230 13.98 3.19 23.24
N ARG A 231 13.70 4.44 22.89
CA ARG A 231 14.57 5.59 23.24
C ARG A 231 14.39 6.12 24.65
N GLN A 232 13.53 5.49 25.45
CA GLN A 232 13.38 5.81 26.87
C GLN A 232 13.33 7.32 27.17
N TRP A 233 12.37 8.02 26.55
CA TRP A 233 11.77 9.23 27.13
C TRP A 233 12.71 10.40 27.46
N ASP A 234 13.78 10.63 26.68
CA ASP A 234 14.54 11.88 26.76
C ASP A 234 13.99 12.89 25.75
N CYS A 235 13.71 14.09 26.23
CA CYS A 235 13.35 15.24 25.39
C CYS A 235 14.37 15.45 24.26
N PRO A 236 14.01 16.16 23.17
CA PRO A 236 14.96 16.49 22.11
C PRO A 236 16.28 17.02 22.69
N THR A 237 17.41 16.68 22.06
CA THR A 237 18.73 17.04 22.56
C THR A 237 18.81 18.52 22.93
N GLY A 238 19.16 18.81 24.19
CA GLY A 238 19.25 20.16 24.74
C GLY A 238 18.02 20.66 25.49
N MET A 239 16.96 19.85 25.59
CA MET A 239 15.76 20.17 26.37
C MET A 239 15.65 19.33 27.64
N ASN A 240 14.99 19.89 28.65
CA ASN A 240 14.72 19.24 29.94
C ASN A 240 13.28 18.72 30.00
N ALA A 241 13.07 17.57 30.63
CA ALA A 241 11.73 17.09 30.96
C ALA A 241 11.26 17.71 32.27
N CYS A 242 10.30 18.63 32.21
CA CYS A 242 9.78 19.35 33.37
C CYS A 242 8.38 18.87 33.75
N ASN A 243 8.09 18.78 35.04
CA ASN A 243 6.74 18.44 35.51
C ASN A 243 5.73 19.52 35.12
N VAL A 244 4.52 19.11 34.72
CA VAL A 244 3.41 20.04 34.49
C VAL A 244 2.69 20.33 35.80
N ASN A 245 2.59 21.60 36.16
CA ASN A 245 1.93 22.02 37.40
C ASN A 245 0.48 21.53 37.49
N GLY A 246 0.12 20.93 38.62
CA GLY A 246 -1.23 20.47 38.90
C GLY A 246 -1.65 19.17 38.18
N VAL A 247 -0.75 18.53 37.42
CA VAL A 247 -1.06 17.29 36.71
C VAL A 247 -0.08 16.18 37.11
N VAL A 248 -0.62 15.14 37.76
CA VAL A 248 0.18 14.00 38.21
C VAL A 248 0.67 13.18 37.00
N ASN A 249 1.94 12.77 37.02
CA ASN A 249 2.57 11.98 35.96
C ASN A 249 2.53 12.61 34.56
N SER A 250 2.51 13.95 34.49
CA SER A 250 2.58 14.70 33.24
C SER A 250 3.84 15.54 33.21
N TRP A 251 4.45 15.61 32.03
CA TRP A 251 5.68 16.33 31.79
C TRP A 251 5.62 17.00 30.41
N GLU A 252 6.40 18.04 30.25
CA GLU A 252 6.64 18.69 28.97
C GLU A 252 8.14 18.88 28.75
N CYS A 253 8.53 18.95 27.48
CA CYS A 253 9.91 19.22 27.12
C CYS A 253 10.11 20.73 27.00
N VAL A 254 11.00 21.27 27.83
CA VAL A 254 11.27 22.70 27.92
C VAL A 254 12.72 23.00 27.56
N ASP A 255 12.94 24.03 26.76
CA ASP A 255 14.26 24.61 26.56
C ASP A 255 14.51 25.67 27.64
N SER A 256 15.15 25.26 28.74
CA SER A 256 15.42 26.13 29.88
C SER A 256 16.39 27.27 29.60
N THR A 257 17.00 27.32 28.40
CA THR A 257 17.90 28.42 28.01
C THR A 257 17.15 29.62 27.46
N SER A 258 15.90 29.44 27.01
CA SER A 258 15.10 30.45 26.32
C SER A 258 13.66 30.57 26.84
N ASP A 259 13.17 29.57 27.58
CA ASP A 259 11.83 29.59 28.15
C ASP A 259 11.73 30.54 29.35
N ILE A 260 10.75 31.45 29.32
CA ILE A 260 10.57 32.47 30.35
C ILE A 260 9.88 31.96 31.62
N GLU A 261 9.15 30.84 31.54
CA GLU A 261 8.41 30.24 32.66
C GLU A 261 9.23 29.16 33.38
N SER A 262 10.34 28.73 32.78
CA SER A 262 11.27 27.70 33.27
C SER A 262 12.71 28.03 32.88
N CYS A 263 13.13 29.27 33.19
CA CYS A 263 14.46 29.74 32.86
C CYS A 263 15.50 29.14 33.81
N GLY A 264 16.57 28.59 33.24
CA GLY A 264 17.67 27.96 33.98
C GLY A 264 17.38 26.55 34.50
N GLY A 265 16.15 26.05 34.41
CA GLY A 265 15.76 24.69 34.81
C GLY A 265 14.23 24.53 34.88
N CYS A 266 13.75 23.46 35.51
CA CYS A 266 12.31 23.19 35.62
C CYS A 266 11.69 23.88 36.84
N THR A 267 10.73 24.79 36.63
CA THR A 267 10.06 25.55 37.72
C THR A 267 9.23 24.67 38.65
N TYR A 268 8.75 23.53 38.17
CA TYR A 268 8.00 22.54 38.96
C TYR A 268 8.80 21.24 39.20
N GLY A 269 10.11 21.35 39.05
CA GLY A 269 11.07 20.25 39.19
C GLY A 269 11.12 19.33 37.99
N ASP A 270 12.19 18.55 37.95
CA ASP A 270 12.49 17.63 36.86
C ASP A 270 11.57 16.41 36.92
N TYR A 271 11.07 16.01 35.75
CA TYR A 271 10.37 14.75 35.58
C TYR A 271 11.38 13.63 35.38
N SER A 272 11.23 12.53 36.13
CA SER A 272 12.01 11.31 35.90
C SER A 272 11.13 10.07 36.02
N PRO A 273 11.29 9.07 35.12
CA PRO A 273 10.53 7.82 35.17
C PRO A 273 10.69 7.04 36.48
N SER A 274 11.80 7.25 37.20
CA SER A 274 12.09 6.60 38.49
C SER A 274 11.64 7.41 39.71
N GLY A 275 11.07 8.61 39.51
CA GLY A 275 10.56 9.46 40.58
C GLY A 275 10.68 10.94 40.23
N ASN A 276 9.59 11.69 40.34
CA ASN A 276 9.56 13.12 40.03
C ASN A 276 10.22 13.93 41.16
N SER A 277 11.07 14.89 40.79
CA SER A 277 11.51 15.92 41.72
C SER A 277 10.43 17.01 41.81
N SER A 278 10.06 17.43 43.03
CA SER A 278 9.25 18.64 43.23
C SER A 278 10.11 19.87 43.53
N GLU A 279 11.42 19.72 43.50
CA GLU A 279 12.37 20.81 43.75
C GLU A 279 12.55 21.62 42.47
N SER A 280 12.24 22.92 42.55
CA SER A 280 12.41 23.85 41.42
C SER A 280 13.88 24.02 41.09
N THR A 281 14.27 23.67 39.86
CA THR A 281 15.62 23.91 39.33
C THR A 281 15.67 25.15 38.43
N GLY A 282 14.51 25.69 38.03
CA GLY A 282 14.37 26.92 37.24
C GLY A 282 13.59 28.02 37.92
N VAL A 283 13.41 29.12 37.18
CA VAL A 283 12.71 30.32 37.62
C VAL A 283 11.74 30.79 36.55
N ASP A 284 10.51 31.11 36.95
CA ASP A 284 9.57 31.89 36.15
C ASP A 284 9.97 33.37 36.21
N CYS A 285 10.57 33.86 35.11
CA CYS A 285 11.04 35.23 34.98
C CYS A 285 9.89 36.24 35.04
N THR A 286 8.65 35.85 34.70
CA THR A 286 7.48 36.74 34.70
C THR A 286 6.96 37.02 36.12
N ALA A 287 7.25 36.12 37.06
CA ALA A 287 6.91 36.25 38.47
C ALA A 287 7.93 37.07 39.29
N LEU A 288 9.03 37.52 38.68
CA LEU A 288 10.08 38.24 39.40
C LEU A 288 9.60 39.57 40.03
N PRO A 289 10.03 39.88 41.27
CA PRO A 289 9.68 41.13 41.93
C PRO A 289 10.13 42.35 41.14
N GLY A 290 9.27 43.37 41.08
CA GLY A 290 9.63 44.65 40.45
C GLY A 290 9.67 44.64 38.93
N VAL A 291 9.66 43.50 38.26
CA VAL A 291 9.63 43.41 36.79
C VAL A 291 8.29 43.90 36.24
N LEU A 292 8.34 44.74 35.19
CA LEU A 292 7.15 45.17 34.44
C LEU A 292 6.68 44.04 33.51
N ARG A 293 5.37 43.84 33.37
CA ARG A 293 4.82 42.76 32.52
C ARG A 293 5.33 42.86 31.09
N GLY A 294 5.77 41.73 30.54
CA GLY A 294 6.34 41.65 29.19
C GLY A 294 7.71 42.33 29.04
N SER A 295 8.35 42.74 30.14
CA SER A 295 9.65 43.43 30.13
C SER A 295 10.76 42.57 30.75
N VAL A 296 10.73 41.27 30.47
CA VAL A 296 11.72 40.28 30.91
C VAL A 296 11.82 39.16 29.87
N THR A 297 13.02 38.60 29.72
CA THR A 297 13.28 37.43 28.88
C THR A 297 14.14 36.43 29.63
N CYS A 298 14.18 35.19 29.15
CA CYS A 298 15.23 34.23 29.50
C CYS A 298 16.30 34.29 28.40
N SER A 299 17.56 34.40 28.81
CA SER A 299 18.71 34.42 27.90
C SER A 299 19.82 33.57 28.51
N ASN A 300 20.21 32.49 27.83
CA ASN A 300 21.21 31.52 28.31
C ASN A 300 20.92 31.00 29.73
N GLY A 301 19.64 30.78 30.05
CA GLY A 301 19.21 30.29 31.36
C GLY A 301 19.25 31.33 32.48
N GLN A 302 19.33 32.62 32.15
CA GLN A 302 19.26 33.73 33.10
C GLN A 302 18.12 34.67 32.75
N CYS A 303 17.36 35.09 33.77
CA CYS A 303 16.32 36.09 33.60
C CYS A 303 16.95 37.48 33.42
N GLU A 304 16.58 38.18 32.37
CA GLU A 304 17.04 39.54 32.06
C GLU A 304 15.83 40.47 31.90
N ALA A 305 15.72 41.46 32.80
CA ALA A 305 14.68 42.48 32.77
C ALA A 305 15.11 43.70 31.93
N PHE A 306 14.16 44.26 31.19
CA PHE A 306 14.34 45.48 30.38
C PHE A 306 13.59 46.69 30.94
N ALA A 307 12.60 46.47 31.81
CA ALA A 307 11.88 47.54 32.48
C ALA A 307 11.33 47.10 33.84
N CYS A 308 11.35 48.03 34.79
CA CYS A 308 10.86 47.82 36.14
C CYS A 308 9.59 48.63 36.42
N LYS A 309 8.77 48.10 37.33
CA LYS A 309 7.61 48.76 37.93
C LYS A 309 8.05 50.06 38.63
N ARG A 310 7.12 51.00 38.79
CA ARG A 310 7.36 52.25 39.53
C ARG A 310 7.89 51.96 40.95
N GLY A 311 8.94 52.68 41.36
CA GLY A 311 9.61 52.47 42.65
C GLY A 311 10.74 51.43 42.64
N TRP A 312 11.07 50.90 41.46
CA TRP A 312 12.18 49.99 41.23
C TRP A 312 13.12 50.58 40.19
N THR A 313 14.39 50.22 40.27
CA THR A 313 15.44 50.66 39.36
C THR A 313 16.05 49.43 38.70
N LEU A 314 16.18 49.48 37.36
CA LEU A 314 16.88 48.45 36.61
C LEU A 314 18.40 48.60 36.83
N ARG A 315 19.04 47.53 37.30
CA ARG A 315 20.49 47.43 37.46
C ARG A 315 20.92 46.04 37.02
N ASP A 316 21.84 45.98 36.06
CA ASP A 316 22.44 44.73 35.57
C ASP A 316 21.42 43.65 35.17
N GLY A 317 20.32 44.06 34.51
CA GLY A 317 19.24 43.15 34.11
C GLY A 317 18.28 42.76 35.23
N GLU A 318 18.43 43.30 36.45
CA GLU A 318 17.58 43.01 37.60
C GLU A 318 16.84 44.27 38.10
N CYS A 319 15.60 44.10 38.56
CA CYS A 319 14.85 45.16 39.21
C CYS A 319 15.14 45.17 40.72
N THR A 320 15.72 46.27 41.21
CA THR A 320 16.00 46.47 42.64
C THR A 320 15.16 47.62 43.20
N LYS A 321 14.73 47.54 44.47
CA LYS A 321 13.99 48.66 45.09
C LYS A 321 14.88 49.89 45.22
N SER A 322 14.39 51.05 44.77
CA SER A 322 15.08 52.31 44.98
C SER A 322 15.01 52.69 46.47
N VAL A 323 16.13 52.66 47.20
CA VAL A 323 16.19 53.28 48.53
C VAL A 323 16.34 54.78 48.34
N THR A 324 15.25 55.52 48.47
CA THR A 324 15.31 56.98 48.59
C THR A 324 15.87 57.31 49.97
N LEU A 325 17.18 57.56 50.07
CA LEU A 325 17.76 58.22 51.24
C LEU A 325 17.23 59.65 51.26
N TYR A 326 16.28 59.93 52.15
CA TYR A 326 15.96 61.30 52.55
C TYR A 326 17.12 61.78 53.44
N LEU A 327 17.98 62.63 52.87
CA LEU A 327 18.87 63.52 53.62
C LEU A 327 18.14 64.84 53.90
#